data_AF-A0A127Z7W3-F1
#
_entry.id   AF-A0A127Z7W3-F1
#
_cell.length_a   1.000
_cell.length_b   1.000
_cell.length_c   1.000
_cell.angle_alpha   90.00
_cell.angle_beta   90.00
_cell.angle_gamma   90.00
#
_symmetry.space_group_name_H-M   'P 1'
#
loop_
_entity.id
_entity.type
_entity.pdbx_description
1 polymer ?
#
loop_
_entity_poly.entity_id
_entity_poly.type
_entity_poly.pdbx_seq_one_letter_code
_entity_poly.pdbx_strand_id
1 'polypeptide(L)'
;MAEARKAVEDLVRLSSRVIRILGQNPGPYTLAGTNTYLVTTPPVASPKLASRPSILVDTGEGIDSYIPLLERALKGAVDGDAVQQKTNKASTSDRDDAMDEDEDDEDDLTSWISDIVLTHRHHDHVGGLPSILSLLSKLRAEATVTLPAPRIHKFPDAESDPDLIKMLHSLPKGSFTPYAEIEGAPSPLWPLQEGSIVQATNDEATSSLQVLHTPGHTVDHICLLLTEEKTLLTGDHVLGQGTTVFEDLTAYMSSLRKCSRALEEVGPSLLETSTSENILYPAHGPVVEQGRKMLKQYLDHRLEREAQVVELLKTSPDAEQRQTSSSVTVAGKEYRLGSPWKIRQMVLKLYSNYPENLFPAAARGLYLHLRTLSSPDAEQAKASRVRCLQKTSFARRASAEAAQDIGNCPAMPRSDTEWVEAMELDWALIDQQSSGPNHQHL
;
A
#
# COMPACT_ATOMS: atom_id res chain seq x y z
N MET A 1 -1.61 -18.18 16.42
CA MET A 1 -1.05 -17.25 17.43
C MET A 1 -0.72 -15.96 16.70
N ALA A 2 -1.15 -14.81 17.20
CA ALA A 2 -0.70 -13.53 16.64
C ALA A 2 0.81 -13.43 16.89
N GLU A 3 1.60 -13.29 15.83
CA GLU A 3 3.03 -13.04 15.94
C GLU A 3 3.22 -11.73 16.74
N ALA A 4 4.14 -11.72 17.71
CA ALA A 4 4.40 -10.51 18.49
C ALA A 4 4.78 -9.37 17.54
N ARG A 5 4.23 -8.17 17.76
CA ARG A 5 4.57 -6.99 16.94
C ARG A 5 6.06 -6.74 17.06
N LYS A 6 6.77 -6.73 15.92
CA LYS A 6 8.19 -6.39 15.90
C LYS A 6 8.34 -4.91 16.26
N ALA A 7 9.29 -4.61 17.14
CA ALA A 7 9.63 -3.23 17.48
C ALA A 7 10.20 -2.52 16.26
N VAL A 8 9.82 -1.26 16.09
CA VAL A 8 10.23 -0.36 15.02
C VAL A 8 10.64 0.93 15.71
N GLU A 9 11.88 1.37 15.50
CA GLU A 9 12.40 2.62 16.05
C GLU A 9 11.62 3.84 15.50
N ASP A 10 11.45 4.85 16.35
CA ASP A 10 10.66 6.04 16.08
C ASP A 10 11.27 6.90 14.96
N LEU A 11 12.59 7.03 14.93
CA LEU A 11 13.29 7.81 13.92
C LEU A 11 14.64 7.17 13.55
N VAL A 12 14.74 6.59 12.35
CA VAL A 12 15.94 5.85 11.92
C VAL A 12 16.38 6.22 10.50
N ARG A 13 17.69 6.32 10.29
CA ARG A 13 18.29 6.43 8.96
C ARG A 13 18.45 5.04 8.36
N LEU A 14 17.73 4.75 7.28
CA LEU A 14 17.78 3.47 6.59
C LEU A 14 18.87 3.42 5.51
N SER A 15 19.19 4.57 4.92
CA SER A 15 20.24 4.71 3.92
C SER A 15 20.78 6.15 3.86
N SER A 16 21.69 6.43 2.93
CA SER A 16 22.15 7.81 2.67
C SER A 16 21.04 8.73 2.15
N ARG A 17 19.93 8.17 1.64
CA ARG A 17 18.80 8.91 1.06
C ARG A 17 17.52 8.80 1.89
N VAL A 18 17.31 7.72 2.64
CA VAL A 18 16.02 7.43 3.28
C VAL A 18 16.12 7.50 4.80
N ILE A 19 15.27 8.33 5.40
CA ILE A 19 14.98 8.35 6.85
C ILE A 19 13.54 7.88 7.03
N ARG A 20 13.31 6.93 7.95
CA ARG A 20 11.98 6.50 8.36
C ARG A 20 11.58 7.20 9.65
N ILE A 21 10.35 7.70 9.68
CA ILE A 21 9.77 8.37 10.84
C ILE A 21 8.46 7.64 11.18
N LEU A 22 8.30 7.18 12.41
CA LEU A 22 7.13 6.44 12.84
C LEU A 22 6.01 7.40 13.26
N GLY A 23 4.82 7.21 12.70
CA GLY A 23 3.62 8.04 12.86
C GLY A 23 2.99 8.06 14.26
N GLN A 24 3.56 7.32 15.22
CA GLN A 24 3.12 7.27 16.62
C GLN A 24 1.66 6.82 16.82
N ASN A 25 1.12 6.06 15.87
CA ASN A 25 -0.25 5.58 15.83
C ASN A 25 -0.35 4.04 15.83
N PRO A 26 0.13 3.34 16.88
CA PRO A 26 0.11 1.88 16.92
C PRO A 26 -1.32 1.33 16.97
N GLY A 27 -1.58 0.29 16.19
CA GLY A 27 -2.94 -0.21 15.99
C GLY A 27 -2.99 -1.61 15.39
N PRO A 28 -4.18 -2.23 15.33
CA PRO A 28 -4.35 -3.55 14.71
C PRO A 28 -4.03 -3.54 13.21
N TYR A 29 -4.22 -2.42 12.53
CA TYR A 29 -3.96 -2.24 11.11
C TYR A 29 -2.62 -1.55 10.84
N THR A 30 -2.20 -0.64 11.72
CA THR A 30 -0.95 0.13 11.60
C THR A 30 0.26 -0.52 12.27
N LEU A 31 0.08 -1.65 12.97
CA LEU A 31 1.13 -2.36 13.72
C LEU A 31 1.78 -1.50 14.82
N ALA A 32 3.03 -1.10 14.63
CA ALA A 32 3.77 -0.19 15.52
C ALA A 32 3.43 1.28 15.23
N GLY A 33 2.88 1.57 14.04
CA GLY A 33 2.56 2.90 13.53
C GLY A 33 2.78 2.96 12.02
N THR A 34 2.35 4.05 11.40
CA THR A 34 2.64 4.34 9.99
C THR A 34 4.09 4.78 9.83
N ASN A 35 4.87 4.07 9.04
CA ASN A 35 6.18 4.49 8.59
C ASN A 35 5.99 5.56 7.50
N THR A 36 6.32 6.80 7.81
CA THR A 36 6.53 7.83 6.80
C THR A 36 8.01 7.84 6.41
N TYR A 37 8.31 8.27 5.18
CA TYR A 37 9.66 8.25 4.65
C TYR A 37 10.08 9.62 4.15
N LEU A 38 11.16 10.15 4.71
CA LEU A 38 11.82 11.34 4.18
C LEU A 38 12.92 10.89 3.22
N VAL A 39 12.66 11.05 1.93
CA VAL A 39 13.58 10.73 0.83
C VAL A 39 14.33 11.99 0.43
N THR A 40 15.62 12.00 0.70
CA THR A 40 16.52 13.15 0.56
C THR A 40 17.57 12.89 -0.51
N THR A 41 18.22 13.94 -0.99
CA THR A 41 19.51 13.82 -1.69
C THR A 41 20.62 13.49 -0.69
N PRO A 42 21.69 12.74 -1.05
CA PRO A 42 22.78 12.41 -0.12
C PRO A 42 23.43 13.66 0.53
N PRO A 43 24.05 13.53 1.72
CA PRO A 43 24.79 14.63 2.34
C PRO A 43 25.90 15.14 1.43
N VAL A 44 26.07 16.47 1.39
CA VAL A 44 27.07 17.17 0.58
C VAL A 44 28.22 17.63 1.49
N ALA A 45 29.46 17.67 0.98
CA ALA A 45 30.65 17.97 1.77
C ALA A 45 30.72 19.41 2.34
N SER A 46 29.85 20.31 1.88
CA SER A 46 29.71 21.67 2.41
C SER A 46 28.23 21.94 2.71
N PRO A 47 27.79 21.81 3.97
CA PRO A 47 26.41 22.05 4.35
C PRO A 47 26.14 23.54 4.28
N LYS A 48 25.65 24.02 3.13
CA LYS A 48 24.89 25.27 3.15
C LYS A 48 23.55 24.96 3.81
N LEU A 49 23.21 25.75 4.82
CA LEU A 49 21.92 25.78 5.49
C LEU A 49 20.77 25.62 4.48
N ALA A 50 19.87 24.67 4.73
CA ALA A 50 18.68 24.39 3.90
C ALA A 50 18.94 24.06 2.40
N SER A 51 20.08 23.43 2.06
CA SER A 51 20.43 23.11 0.66
C SER A 51 19.84 21.80 0.09
N ARG A 52 19.12 21.00 0.90
CA ARG A 52 18.67 19.65 0.48
C ARG A 52 17.15 19.56 0.36
N PRO A 53 16.57 19.68 -0.84
CA PRO A 53 15.17 19.33 -1.04
C PRO A 53 14.96 17.84 -0.73
N SER A 54 13.79 17.54 -0.17
CA SER A 54 13.38 16.20 0.23
C SER A 54 11.92 15.96 -0.13
N ILE A 55 11.60 14.69 -0.39
CA ILE A 55 10.24 14.21 -0.62
C ILE A 55 9.79 13.48 0.64
N LEU A 56 8.67 13.90 1.22
CA LEU A 56 8.00 13.16 2.28
C LEU A 56 6.98 12.21 1.67
N VAL A 57 7.04 10.93 2.01
CA VAL A 57 6.07 9.91 1.59
C VAL A 57 5.20 9.54 2.78
N ASP A 58 3.89 9.75 2.62
CA ASP A 58 2.84 9.65 3.63
C ASP A 58 3.01 10.58 4.84
N THR A 59 1.93 10.72 5.63
CA THR A 59 1.84 11.76 6.68
C THR A 59 1.41 11.24 8.04
N GLY A 60 1.13 9.95 8.19
CA GLY A 60 0.57 9.43 9.43
C GLY A 60 -0.88 9.86 9.64
N GLU A 61 -1.40 9.58 10.83
CA GLU A 61 -2.78 9.87 11.23
C GLU A 61 -2.98 11.29 11.80
N GLY A 62 -1.89 12.03 12.03
CA GLY A 62 -1.94 13.35 12.66
C GLY A 62 -1.80 13.33 14.18
N ILE A 63 -1.09 12.35 14.72
CA ILE A 63 -0.72 12.29 16.14
C ILE A 63 0.30 13.38 16.46
N ASP A 64 0.06 14.17 17.50
CA ASP A 64 0.92 15.32 17.86
C ASP A 64 2.39 14.93 18.13
N SER A 65 2.64 13.74 18.70
CA SER A 65 4.00 13.27 18.99
C SER A 65 4.83 12.93 17.75
N TYR A 66 4.23 12.87 16.56
CA TYR A 66 4.96 12.70 15.30
C TYR A 66 5.73 13.98 14.89
N ILE A 67 5.17 15.17 15.18
CA ILE A 67 5.73 16.45 14.72
C ILE A 67 7.15 16.71 15.23
N PRO A 68 7.48 16.48 16.52
CA PRO A 68 8.86 16.58 16.99
C PRO A 68 9.83 15.61 16.30
N LEU A 69 9.38 14.42 15.88
CA LEU A 69 10.22 13.46 15.17
C LEU A 69 10.52 13.93 13.75
N LEU A 70 9.50 14.48 13.06
CA LEU A 70 9.69 15.07 11.73
C LEU A 70 10.64 16.27 11.76
N GLU A 71 10.47 17.16 12.75
CA GLU A 71 11.36 18.31 12.92
C GLU A 71 12.82 17.87 13.17
N ARG A 72 13.05 16.87 14.05
CA ARG A 72 14.36 16.25 14.25
C ARG A 72 14.95 15.66 12.97
N ALA A 73 14.12 14.98 12.18
CA ALA A 73 14.55 14.39 10.91
C ALA A 73 15.02 15.46 9.89
N LEU A 74 14.36 16.62 9.84
CA LEU A 74 14.73 17.74 8.97
C LEU A 74 16.02 18.44 9.44
N LYS A 75 16.28 18.45 10.75
CA LYS A 75 17.58 18.81 11.34
C LYS A 75 18.65 17.71 11.17
N GLY A 76 18.32 16.59 10.53
CA GLY A 76 19.25 15.52 10.21
C GLY A 76 19.57 14.56 11.37
N ALA A 77 19.02 14.82 12.56
CA ALA A 77 19.20 14.02 13.76
C ALA A 77 18.31 12.77 13.73
N VAL A 78 18.90 11.58 13.93
CA VAL A 78 18.16 10.30 14.06
C VAL A 78 18.48 9.60 15.38
N ASP A 79 17.66 8.63 15.77
CA ASP A 79 17.94 7.84 16.97
C ASP A 79 19.24 7.03 16.76
N GLY A 80 20.13 7.03 17.75
CA GLY A 80 21.42 6.33 17.71
C GLY A 80 22.65 7.17 17.34
N ASP A 81 22.50 8.34 16.69
CA ASP A 81 23.63 9.23 16.36
C ASP A 81 24.34 9.78 17.63
N ALA A 82 23.60 9.91 18.74
CA ALA A 82 24.12 10.39 20.02
C ALA A 82 25.14 9.46 20.69
N VAL A 83 25.27 8.20 20.25
CA VAL A 83 26.20 7.23 20.87
C VAL A 83 27.62 7.37 20.32
N GLN A 84 27.82 7.87 19.09
CA GLN A 84 29.16 8.04 18.49
C GLN A 84 29.85 9.35 18.89
N GLN A 85 29.11 10.39 19.30
CA GLN A 85 29.73 11.63 19.78
C GLN A 85 30.34 11.51 21.20
N LYS A 86 29.81 10.62 22.06
CA LYS A 86 30.37 10.42 23.42
C LYS A 86 31.65 9.57 23.44
N THR A 87 31.91 8.73 22.44
CA THR A 87 33.14 7.93 22.38
C THR A 87 34.34 8.72 21.83
N ASN A 88 34.11 9.78 21.05
CA ASN A 88 35.20 10.62 20.52
C ASN A 88 35.66 11.72 21.50
N LYS A 89 34.81 12.15 22.45
CA LYS A 89 35.18 13.14 23.49
C LYS A 89 36.00 12.56 24.66
N ALA A 90 36.23 11.25 24.70
CA ALA A 90 36.95 10.58 25.80
C ALA A 90 38.44 10.27 25.51
N SER A 91 39.00 10.73 24.38
CA SER A 91 40.39 10.39 24.00
C SER A 91 41.37 11.56 23.78
N THR A 92 40.98 12.79 24.11
CA THR A 92 41.89 13.95 24.05
C THR A 92 41.79 14.79 25.32
N SER A 93 42.41 14.33 26.41
CA SER A 93 42.86 15.21 27.49
C SER A 93 44.31 15.59 27.22
N ASP A 94 44.53 16.79 26.70
CA ASP A 94 45.66 17.68 27.00
C ASP A 94 45.79 18.73 25.89
N ARG A 95 45.20 19.91 26.11
CA ARG A 95 45.80 21.24 25.87
C ARG A 95 44.75 22.33 26.08
N ASP A 96 45.11 23.24 26.98
CA ASP A 96 44.45 24.53 27.20
C ASP A 96 44.45 25.41 25.93
N ASP A 97 43.48 26.33 25.91
CA ASP A 97 43.34 27.52 25.07
C ASP A 97 42.88 27.35 23.60
N ALA A 98 41.55 27.35 23.40
CA ALA A 98 40.91 28.00 22.25
C ALA A 98 39.45 28.34 22.57
N MET A 99 39.02 29.51 22.11
CA MET A 99 37.78 30.22 22.41
C MET A 99 36.51 29.45 22.04
N ASP A 100 35.46 29.72 22.82
CA ASP A 100 34.06 29.49 22.47
C ASP A 100 33.74 30.08 21.09
N GLU A 101 33.60 29.24 20.08
CA GLU A 101 32.83 29.54 18.86
C GLU A 101 31.99 28.28 18.53
N ASP A 102 30.69 28.52 18.31
CA ASP A 102 29.69 27.65 17.70
C ASP A 102 28.93 26.63 18.60
N GLU A 103 28.22 27.13 19.63
CA GLU A 103 27.01 26.47 20.16
C GLU A 103 25.73 26.81 19.34
N ASP A 104 25.85 27.65 18.30
CA ASP A 104 24.71 28.15 17.50
C ASP A 104 24.36 27.30 16.26
N ASP A 105 25.17 26.29 15.90
CA ASP A 105 24.97 25.46 14.69
C ASP A 105 23.98 24.29 14.86
N GLU A 106 23.50 24.01 16.07
CA GLU A 106 22.68 22.81 16.37
C GLU A 106 21.20 22.96 15.98
N ASP A 107 20.75 24.19 15.67
CA ASP A 107 19.34 24.52 15.41
C ASP A 107 18.97 24.62 13.92
N ASP A 108 19.95 24.45 13.04
CA ASP A 108 19.84 24.75 11.63
C ASP A 108 19.30 23.56 10.79
N LEU A 109 18.35 23.84 9.89
CA LEU A 109 17.74 22.79 9.05
C LEU A 109 18.73 22.22 8.03
N THR A 110 18.91 20.89 8.05
CA THR A 110 19.75 20.19 7.07
C THR A 110 19.02 19.89 5.76
N SER A 111 17.69 19.83 5.79
CA SER A 111 16.84 19.57 4.63
C SER A 111 15.47 20.25 4.76
N TRP A 112 14.75 20.35 3.64
CA TRP A 112 13.39 20.89 3.60
C TRP A 112 12.51 20.05 2.67
N ILE A 113 11.19 20.06 2.92
CA ILE A 113 10.24 19.26 2.15
C ILE A 113 9.75 20.05 0.93
N SER A 114 10.15 19.62 -0.26
CA SER A 114 9.68 20.18 -1.53
C SER A 114 8.38 19.56 -2.00
N ASP A 115 8.20 18.28 -1.69
CA ASP A 115 7.12 17.46 -2.19
C ASP A 115 6.63 16.51 -1.10
N ILE A 116 5.31 16.34 -1.02
CA ILE A 116 4.63 15.32 -0.22
C ILE A 116 3.94 14.38 -1.20
N VAL A 117 4.20 13.07 -1.10
CA VAL A 117 3.58 12.05 -1.94
C VAL A 117 2.71 11.16 -1.07
N LEU A 118 1.42 11.06 -1.38
CA LEU A 118 0.47 10.23 -0.65
C LEU A 118 0.28 8.90 -1.40
N THR A 119 0.51 7.78 -0.72
CA THR A 119 0.42 6.45 -1.33
C THR A 119 -1.02 6.06 -1.66
N HIS A 120 -1.96 6.39 -0.78
CA HIS A 120 -3.38 6.11 -0.97
C HIS A 120 -4.27 6.93 -0.01
N ARG A 121 -5.58 6.64 0.01
CA ARG A 121 -6.61 7.43 0.71
C ARG A 121 -6.78 7.18 2.20
N HIS A 122 -6.23 6.11 2.78
CA HIS A 122 -6.52 5.81 4.18
C HIS A 122 -5.99 6.90 5.12
N HIS A 123 -6.74 7.10 6.20
CA HIS A 123 -6.56 8.25 7.10
C HIS A 123 -5.17 8.28 7.73
N ASP A 124 -4.59 7.13 8.03
CA ASP A 124 -3.25 6.98 8.59
C ASP A 124 -2.12 7.27 7.59
N HIS A 125 -2.43 7.61 6.34
CA HIS A 125 -1.46 8.06 5.33
C HIS A 125 -1.65 9.53 4.95
N VAL A 126 -2.87 10.08 5.09
CA VAL A 126 -3.22 11.46 4.70
C VAL A 126 -3.57 12.38 5.87
N GLY A 127 -3.83 11.82 7.05
CA GLY A 127 -4.41 12.51 8.20
C GLY A 127 -3.49 13.53 8.85
N GLY A 128 -2.18 13.31 8.80
CA GLY A 128 -1.19 14.22 9.37
C GLY A 128 -0.87 15.46 8.53
N LEU A 129 -1.45 15.60 7.33
CA LEU A 129 -1.24 16.78 6.48
C LEU A 129 -1.42 18.14 7.22
N PRO A 130 -2.49 18.38 8.01
CA PRO A 130 -2.68 19.69 8.66
C PRO A 130 -1.54 20.05 9.61
N SER A 131 -1.12 19.12 10.48
CA SER A 131 -0.08 19.37 11.48
C SER A 131 1.30 19.49 10.83
N ILE A 132 1.58 18.68 9.81
CA ILE A 132 2.82 18.77 9.01
C ILE A 132 2.90 20.11 8.27
N LEU A 133 1.84 20.52 7.56
CA LEU A 133 1.85 21.78 6.82
C LEU A 133 1.94 22.99 7.75
N SER A 134 1.37 22.89 8.96
CA SER A 134 1.55 23.90 10.01
C SER A 134 3.01 24.00 10.47
N LEU A 135 3.66 22.86 10.77
CA LEU A 135 5.10 22.81 11.09
C LEU A 135 5.93 23.41 9.96
N LEU A 136 5.72 22.98 8.72
CA LEU A 136 6.49 23.45 7.58
C LEU A 136 6.29 24.94 7.33
N SER A 137 5.08 25.48 7.55
CA SER A 137 4.83 26.92 7.47
C SER A 137 5.65 27.69 8.52
N LYS A 138 5.69 27.20 9.77
CA LYS A 138 6.51 27.77 10.84
C LYS A 138 8.00 27.75 10.46
N LEU A 139 8.52 26.59 10.06
CA LEU A 139 9.92 26.43 9.67
C LEU A 139 10.31 27.32 8.48
N ARG A 140 9.43 27.49 7.49
CA ARG A 140 9.65 28.43 6.38
C ARG A 140 9.70 29.89 6.83
N ALA A 141 8.94 30.27 7.84
CA ALA A 141 8.93 31.63 8.38
C ALA A 141 10.17 31.94 9.23
N GLU A 142 10.75 30.91 9.85
CA GLU A 142 11.98 30.99 10.66
C GLU A 142 13.26 30.83 9.82
N ALA A 143 13.15 30.27 8.61
CA ALA A 143 14.29 30.05 7.72
C ALA A 143 14.96 31.37 7.27
N THR A 144 16.30 31.37 7.29
CA THR A 144 17.12 32.48 6.79
C THR A 144 17.09 32.62 5.26
N VAL A 145 16.63 31.58 4.57
CA VAL A 145 16.44 31.52 3.12
C VAL A 145 14.97 31.31 2.76
N THR A 146 14.52 31.93 1.67
CA THR A 146 13.16 31.73 1.16
C THR A 146 12.98 30.31 0.63
N LEU A 147 12.19 29.50 1.33
CA LEU A 147 11.83 28.15 0.92
C LEU A 147 10.40 28.14 0.33
N PRO A 148 10.14 27.42 -0.78
CA PRO A 148 8.80 27.32 -1.34
C PRO A 148 7.90 26.43 -0.46
N ALA A 149 6.58 26.64 -0.56
CA ALA A 149 5.61 25.73 0.03
C ALA A 149 5.59 24.39 -0.72
N PRO A 150 5.40 23.26 -0.02
CA PRO A 150 5.49 21.93 -0.64
C PRO A 150 4.38 21.72 -1.68
N ARG A 151 4.66 20.92 -2.70
CA ARG A 151 3.62 20.35 -3.59
C ARG A 151 3.10 19.06 -2.98
N ILE A 152 1.79 18.81 -3.10
CA ILE A 152 1.18 17.57 -2.59
C ILE A 152 0.71 16.75 -3.79
N HIS A 153 1.26 15.55 -3.91
CA HIS A 153 1.04 14.63 -5.03
C HIS A 153 0.17 13.46 -4.62
N LYS A 154 -0.78 13.10 -5.49
CA LYS A 154 -1.66 11.94 -5.29
C LYS A 154 -2.09 11.36 -6.62
N PHE A 155 -2.22 10.05 -6.70
CA PHE A 155 -2.85 9.40 -7.86
C PHE A 155 -4.36 9.68 -7.85
N PRO A 156 -4.95 10.13 -8.96
CA PRO A 156 -6.36 10.50 -8.98
C PRO A 156 -7.28 9.27 -8.91
N ASP A 157 -8.38 9.40 -8.16
CA ASP A 157 -9.51 8.46 -8.14
C ASP A 157 -10.76 9.17 -8.68
N ALA A 158 -11.60 8.47 -9.43
CA ALA A 158 -12.82 9.03 -10.04
C ALA A 158 -13.87 9.46 -8.99
N GLU A 159 -13.75 8.98 -7.74
CA GLU A 159 -14.54 9.38 -6.57
C GLU A 159 -13.72 10.18 -5.53
N SER A 160 -12.60 10.80 -5.95
CA SER A 160 -11.53 11.39 -5.14
C SER A 160 -11.93 11.95 -3.77
N ASP A 161 -11.30 11.41 -2.72
CA ASP A 161 -11.36 11.80 -1.29
C ASP A 161 -11.99 13.18 -1.01
N PRO A 162 -13.33 13.28 -0.94
CA PRO A 162 -13.99 14.56 -0.75
C PRO A 162 -13.58 15.21 0.57
N ASP A 163 -13.29 14.39 1.58
CA ASP A 163 -12.81 14.85 2.88
C ASP A 163 -11.38 15.39 2.84
N LEU A 164 -10.48 14.77 2.06
CA LEU A 164 -9.11 15.30 1.85
C LEU A 164 -9.17 16.64 1.13
N ILE A 165 -9.94 16.75 0.05
CA ILE A 165 -10.08 17.99 -0.72
C ILE A 165 -10.70 19.10 0.15
N LYS A 166 -11.75 18.77 0.90
CA LYS A 166 -12.39 19.69 1.85
C LYS A 166 -11.41 20.15 2.93
N MET A 167 -10.60 19.24 3.48
CA MET A 167 -9.57 19.58 4.46
C MET A 167 -8.53 20.53 3.84
N LEU A 168 -8.01 20.24 2.65
CA LEU A 168 -7.03 21.09 1.96
C LEU A 168 -7.56 22.50 1.69
N HIS A 169 -8.83 22.63 1.30
CA HIS A 169 -9.48 23.94 1.12
C HIS A 169 -9.68 24.71 2.44
N SER A 170 -9.67 24.03 3.58
CA SER A 170 -9.78 24.69 4.90
C SER A 170 -8.45 25.21 5.43
N LEU A 171 -7.32 24.83 4.82
CA LEU A 171 -5.99 25.24 5.27
C LEU A 171 -5.70 26.71 4.90
N PRO A 172 -4.85 27.41 5.68
CA PRO A 172 -4.39 28.75 5.34
C PRO A 172 -3.74 28.83 3.95
N LYS A 173 -3.95 29.94 3.23
CA LYS A 173 -3.28 30.19 1.94
C LYS A 173 -1.75 30.16 2.12
N GLY A 174 -1.05 29.54 1.17
CA GLY A 174 0.41 29.38 1.22
C GLY A 174 0.89 28.21 2.10
N SER A 175 -0.03 27.41 2.67
CA SER A 175 0.34 26.18 3.37
C SER A 175 1.05 25.19 2.44
N PHE A 176 0.61 25.10 1.19
CA PHE A 176 1.15 24.26 0.12
C PHE A 176 1.00 24.95 -1.24
N THR A 177 1.69 24.46 -2.26
CA THR A 177 1.60 24.92 -3.65
C THR A 177 0.57 24.08 -4.43
N PRO A 178 -0.59 24.62 -4.85
CA PRO A 178 -1.60 23.86 -5.58
C PRO A 178 -1.20 23.60 -7.04
N TYR A 179 -1.73 22.54 -7.65
CA TYR A 179 -1.47 22.18 -9.06
C TYR A 179 -2.04 23.22 -10.05
N ALA A 180 -3.24 23.71 -9.79
CA ALA A 180 -3.87 24.77 -10.55
C ALA A 180 -4.49 25.79 -9.59
N GLU A 181 -4.11 27.06 -9.72
CA GLU A 181 -4.72 28.17 -8.98
C GLU A 181 -6.12 28.55 -9.51
N ILE A 182 -6.68 27.75 -10.43
CA ILE A 182 -7.91 28.06 -11.15
C ILE A 182 -9.13 27.73 -10.28
N GLU A 183 -9.95 28.75 -10.05
CA GLU A 183 -11.26 28.62 -9.40
C GLU A 183 -12.12 27.62 -10.19
N GLY A 184 -12.46 26.47 -9.56
CA GLY A 184 -13.21 25.38 -10.19
C GLY A 184 -12.40 24.18 -10.67
N ALA A 185 -11.07 24.14 -10.43
CA ALA A 185 -10.28 22.93 -10.65
C ALA A 185 -10.81 21.75 -9.79
N PRO A 186 -10.80 20.50 -10.30
CA PRO A 186 -11.38 19.36 -9.61
C PRO A 186 -10.62 18.98 -8.32
N SER A 187 -9.34 19.34 -8.24
CA SER A 187 -8.49 19.07 -7.08
C SER A 187 -7.30 20.02 -7.04
N PRO A 188 -6.87 20.49 -5.85
CA PRO A 188 -5.64 21.27 -5.70
C PRO A 188 -4.36 20.40 -5.69
N LEU A 189 -4.51 19.07 -5.70
CA LEU A 189 -3.41 18.11 -5.67
C LEU A 189 -2.72 17.99 -7.04
N TRP A 190 -1.40 17.75 -7.01
CA TRP A 190 -0.60 17.43 -8.19
C TRP A 190 -0.92 15.98 -8.63
N PRO A 191 -1.55 15.77 -9.79
CA PRO A 191 -2.01 14.45 -10.18
C PRO A 191 -0.83 13.58 -10.61
N LEU A 192 -0.71 12.41 -10.00
CA LEU A 192 0.23 11.38 -10.41
C LEU A 192 -0.40 10.47 -11.47
N GLN A 193 0.47 9.84 -12.26
CA GLN A 193 0.12 8.80 -13.23
C GLN A 193 1.15 7.67 -13.14
N GLU A 194 0.81 6.51 -13.70
CA GLU A 194 1.77 5.42 -13.86
C GLU A 194 3.05 5.93 -14.55
N GLY A 195 4.21 5.63 -13.97
CA GLY A 195 5.51 6.06 -14.47
C GLY A 195 5.87 7.54 -14.20
N SER A 196 5.01 8.31 -13.53
CA SER A 196 5.37 9.67 -13.08
C SER A 196 6.61 9.63 -12.19
N ILE A 197 7.48 10.64 -12.29
CA ILE A 197 8.70 10.72 -11.48
C ILE A 197 8.65 11.98 -10.62
N VAL A 198 8.71 11.83 -9.31
CA VAL A 198 8.89 12.93 -8.35
C VAL A 198 10.36 12.97 -7.94
N GLN A 199 11.01 14.11 -8.13
CA GLN A 199 12.45 14.25 -7.92
C GLN A 199 12.77 15.31 -6.86
N ALA A 200 13.74 15.00 -6.02
CA ALA A 200 14.46 15.97 -5.21
C ALA A 200 15.90 16.04 -5.71
N THR A 201 16.35 17.22 -6.14
CA THR A 201 17.66 17.44 -6.75
C THR A 201 18.38 18.58 -6.04
N ASN A 202 19.62 18.34 -5.61
CA ASN A 202 20.56 19.38 -5.18
C ASN A 202 21.64 19.56 -6.26
N ASP A 203 22.68 20.35 -5.98
CA ASP A 203 23.73 20.65 -6.96
C ASP A 203 24.57 19.43 -7.40
N GLU A 204 24.58 18.34 -6.62
CA GLU A 204 25.45 17.18 -6.84
C GLU A 204 24.70 15.87 -7.12
N ALA A 205 23.46 15.74 -6.67
CA ALA A 205 22.71 14.49 -6.69
C ALA A 205 21.19 14.69 -6.78
N THR A 206 20.55 13.66 -7.34
CA THR A 206 19.09 13.54 -7.41
C THR A 206 18.64 12.28 -6.69
N SER A 207 17.48 12.34 -6.04
CA SER A 207 16.69 11.18 -5.63
C SER A 207 15.37 11.19 -6.40
N SER A 208 15.05 10.07 -7.05
CA SER A 208 13.92 9.94 -7.98
C SER A 208 12.96 8.85 -7.52
N LEU A 209 11.70 9.22 -7.27
CA LEU A 209 10.62 8.29 -6.96
C LEU A 209 9.74 8.09 -8.19
N GLN A 210 9.87 6.93 -8.83
CA GLN A 210 9.01 6.53 -9.93
C GLN A 210 7.72 5.88 -9.40
N VAL A 211 6.58 6.38 -9.86
CA VAL A 211 5.25 5.91 -9.47
C VAL A 211 4.88 4.61 -10.20
N LEU A 212 4.51 3.60 -9.42
CA LEU A 212 3.86 2.38 -9.89
C LEU A 212 2.42 2.37 -9.38
N HIS A 213 1.42 2.48 -10.26
CA HIS A 213 0.03 2.38 -9.86
C HIS A 213 -0.27 0.93 -9.46
N THR A 214 -0.64 0.72 -8.21
CA THR A 214 -0.77 -0.61 -7.61
C THR A 214 -2.13 -0.78 -6.95
N PRO A 215 -3.23 -0.69 -7.73
CA PRO A 215 -4.56 -0.81 -7.17
C PRO A 215 -4.80 -2.21 -6.59
N GLY A 216 -5.77 -2.29 -5.70
CA GLY A 216 -6.20 -3.54 -5.09
C GLY A 216 -6.40 -3.38 -3.59
N HIS A 217 -5.41 -2.79 -2.89
CA HIS A 217 -5.62 -2.33 -1.52
C HIS A 217 -6.70 -1.25 -1.47
N THR A 218 -6.47 -0.18 -2.21
CA THR A 218 -7.47 0.82 -2.64
C THR A 218 -7.30 1.06 -4.14
N VAL A 219 -8.21 1.81 -4.75
CA VAL A 219 -8.17 2.12 -6.19
C VAL A 219 -7.03 3.10 -6.54
N ASP A 220 -6.72 4.03 -5.63
CA ASP A 220 -5.71 5.08 -5.78
C ASP A 220 -4.31 4.67 -5.32
N HIS A 221 -4.12 3.43 -4.88
CA HIS A 221 -2.88 2.98 -4.27
C HIS A 221 -1.68 3.02 -5.23
N ILE A 222 -0.55 3.54 -4.77
CA ILE A 222 0.73 3.55 -5.49
C ILE A 222 1.87 2.95 -4.66
N CYS A 223 2.81 2.32 -5.34
CA CYS A 223 4.15 2.04 -4.82
C CYS A 223 5.13 3.02 -5.47
N LEU A 224 6.26 3.30 -4.81
CA LEU A 224 7.26 4.24 -5.30
C LEU A 224 8.63 3.55 -5.39
N LEU A 225 9.15 3.43 -6.60
CA LEU A 225 10.48 2.89 -6.85
C LEU A 225 11.51 4.02 -6.71
N LEU A 226 12.39 3.92 -5.70
CA LEU A 226 13.54 4.79 -5.57
C LEU A 226 14.65 4.30 -6.51
N THR A 227 14.81 5.00 -7.64
CA THR A 227 15.65 4.53 -8.75
C THR A 227 17.12 4.38 -8.35
N GLU A 228 17.65 5.31 -7.56
CA GLU A 228 19.06 5.36 -7.20
C GLU A 228 19.48 4.24 -6.23
N GLU A 229 18.56 3.70 -5.41
CA GLU A 229 18.84 2.59 -4.50
C GLU A 229 18.24 1.26 -4.98
N LYS A 230 17.38 1.30 -6.00
CA LYS A 230 16.54 0.19 -6.47
C LYS A 230 15.75 -0.45 -5.31
N THR A 231 15.19 0.41 -4.46
CA THR A 231 14.34 0.04 -3.33
C THR A 231 12.91 0.48 -3.60
N LEU A 232 11.93 -0.20 -3.00
CA LEU A 232 10.52 0.03 -3.27
C LEU A 232 9.80 0.43 -1.98
N LEU A 233 9.24 1.63 -1.95
CA LEU A 233 8.28 2.01 -0.93
C LEU A 233 6.93 1.41 -1.31
N THR A 234 6.40 0.52 -0.47
CA THR A 234 5.27 -0.33 -0.85
C THR A 234 3.93 0.16 -0.34
N GLY A 235 3.88 1.23 0.47
CA GLY A 235 2.64 1.63 1.13
C GLY A 235 2.04 0.45 1.88
N ASP A 236 0.75 0.23 1.67
CA ASP A 236 -0.02 -0.91 2.20
C ASP A 236 -0.09 -2.11 1.25
N HIS A 237 0.61 -2.06 0.12
CA HIS A 237 0.64 -3.16 -0.85
C HIS A 237 1.34 -4.39 -0.29
N VAL A 238 2.48 -4.20 0.39
CA VAL A 238 3.23 -5.23 1.11
C VAL A 238 3.67 -4.65 2.43
N LEU A 239 3.49 -5.41 3.51
CA LEU A 239 3.80 -4.99 4.88
C LEU A 239 5.10 -5.65 5.37
N GLY A 240 5.74 -5.04 6.37
CA GLY A 240 6.95 -5.59 7.00
C GLY A 240 6.67 -6.81 7.90
N GLN A 241 5.42 -6.99 8.29
CA GLN A 241 4.97 -8.10 9.11
C GLN A 241 3.51 -8.42 8.78
N GLY A 242 3.16 -9.72 8.79
CA GLY A 242 1.80 -10.18 8.52
C GLY A 242 1.42 -10.06 7.06
N THR A 243 0.14 -9.79 6.79
CA THR A 243 -0.41 -9.62 5.44
C THR A 243 -1.31 -8.40 5.37
N THR A 244 -1.44 -7.79 4.19
CA THR A 244 -2.34 -6.66 3.98
C THR A 244 -3.80 -7.09 3.72
N VAL A 245 -4.71 -6.14 3.86
CA VAL A 245 -6.11 -6.21 3.41
C VAL A 245 -6.25 -5.59 2.02
N PHE A 246 -7.32 -5.92 1.29
CA PHE A 246 -7.55 -5.38 -0.05
C PHE A 246 -9.03 -5.36 -0.40
N GLU A 247 -9.43 -4.40 -1.22
CA GLU A 247 -10.77 -4.22 -1.77
C GLU A 247 -10.98 -5.06 -3.04
N ASP A 248 -9.95 -5.21 -3.86
CA ASP A 248 -9.97 -5.97 -5.11
C ASP A 248 -8.74 -6.88 -5.21
N LEU A 249 -8.97 -8.19 -5.07
CA LEU A 249 -7.91 -9.19 -5.13
C LEU A 249 -7.31 -9.35 -6.53
N THR A 250 -8.11 -9.18 -7.59
CA THR A 250 -7.62 -9.32 -8.97
C THR A 250 -6.63 -8.21 -9.29
N ALA A 251 -7.04 -6.97 -9.01
CA ALA A 251 -6.17 -5.80 -9.14
C ALA A 251 -4.92 -5.95 -8.27
N TYR A 252 -5.10 -6.37 -7.01
CA TYR A 252 -3.99 -6.58 -6.08
C TYR A 252 -2.96 -7.60 -6.58
N MET A 253 -3.39 -8.75 -7.12
CA MET A 253 -2.48 -9.75 -7.69
C MET A 253 -1.77 -9.26 -8.95
N SER A 254 -2.45 -8.49 -9.81
CA SER A 254 -1.81 -7.83 -10.96
C SER A 254 -0.73 -6.85 -10.49
N SER A 255 -1.04 -6.04 -9.47
CA SER A 255 -0.12 -5.10 -8.83
C SER A 255 1.10 -5.79 -8.20
N LEU A 256 0.94 -6.95 -7.55
CA LEU A 256 2.07 -7.76 -7.07
C LEU A 256 2.99 -8.18 -8.22
N ARG A 257 2.44 -8.67 -9.34
CA ARG A 257 3.23 -9.03 -10.52
C ARG A 257 3.90 -7.83 -11.17
N LYS A 258 3.25 -6.67 -11.19
CA LYS A 258 3.83 -5.42 -11.68
C LYS A 258 5.06 -5.04 -10.87
N CYS A 259 4.97 -5.01 -9.54
CA CYS A 259 6.11 -4.73 -8.68
C CYS A 259 7.24 -5.74 -8.85
N SER A 260 6.92 -7.04 -8.94
CA SER A 260 7.95 -8.06 -9.19
C SER A 260 8.70 -7.82 -10.50
N ARG A 261 7.99 -7.55 -11.60
CA ARG A 261 8.60 -7.24 -12.90
C ARG A 261 9.47 -5.97 -12.84
N ALA A 262 8.97 -4.90 -12.22
CA ALA A 262 9.73 -3.67 -12.07
C ALA A 262 11.06 -3.90 -11.31
N LEU A 263 11.05 -4.71 -10.24
CA LEU A 263 12.26 -5.05 -9.49
C LEU A 263 13.20 -5.99 -10.25
N GLU A 264 12.66 -6.92 -11.06
CA GLU A 264 13.46 -7.76 -11.96
C GLU A 264 14.18 -6.92 -13.02
N GLU A 265 13.50 -5.93 -13.61
CA GLU A 265 14.05 -5.05 -14.64
C GLU A 265 15.19 -4.17 -14.13
N VAL A 266 15.07 -3.60 -12.93
CA VAL A 266 16.14 -2.77 -12.35
C VAL A 266 17.26 -3.58 -11.71
N GLY A 267 17.02 -4.86 -11.40
CA GLY A 267 17.97 -5.72 -10.70
C GLY A 267 18.05 -5.45 -9.18
N PRO A 268 18.95 -6.13 -8.44
CA PRO A 268 19.03 -6.06 -6.99
C PRO A 268 19.38 -4.64 -6.48
N SER A 269 19.10 -4.38 -5.19
CA SER A 269 19.41 -3.11 -4.55
C SER A 269 20.91 -2.79 -4.63
N LEU A 270 21.23 -1.50 -4.72
CA LEU A 270 22.60 -1.01 -4.63
C LEU A 270 23.10 -0.84 -3.20
N LEU A 271 22.23 -1.08 -2.20
CA LEU A 271 22.62 -1.07 -0.79
C LEU A 271 23.40 -2.33 -0.45
N GLU A 272 24.43 -2.19 0.37
CA GLU A 272 25.25 -3.31 0.83
C GLU A 272 24.39 -4.27 1.67
N THR A 273 24.03 -5.41 1.08
CA THR A 273 23.32 -6.49 1.76
C THR A 273 23.99 -7.82 1.45
N SER A 274 23.78 -8.81 2.32
CA SER A 274 24.32 -10.16 2.13
C SER A 274 23.63 -10.95 1.01
N THR A 275 22.59 -10.38 0.39
CA THR A 275 21.72 -11.06 -0.57
C THR A 275 21.58 -10.28 -1.86
N SER A 276 21.50 -10.96 -3.00
CA SER A 276 21.17 -10.31 -4.28
C SER A 276 19.66 -10.04 -4.38
N GLU A 277 19.12 -9.18 -3.51
CA GLU A 277 17.69 -8.84 -3.42
C GLU A 277 17.45 -7.32 -3.42
N ASN A 278 16.18 -6.93 -3.56
CA ASN A 278 15.73 -5.55 -3.39
C ASN A 278 15.19 -5.35 -1.98
N ILE A 279 15.33 -4.15 -1.43
CA ILE A 279 14.76 -3.79 -0.13
C ILE A 279 13.38 -3.16 -0.35
N LEU A 280 12.39 -3.56 0.47
CA LEU A 280 11.08 -2.90 0.54
C LEU A 280 10.96 -2.06 1.82
N TYR A 281 10.37 -0.89 1.65
CA TYR A 281 10.05 0.07 2.70
C TYR A 281 8.51 0.14 2.85
N PRO A 282 7.92 -0.70 3.71
CA PRO A 282 6.47 -0.78 3.88
C PRO A 282 5.93 0.37 4.73
N ALA A 283 4.66 0.73 4.57
CA ALA A 283 4.04 1.71 5.46
C ALA A 283 3.82 1.16 6.88
N HIS A 284 3.80 -0.16 7.09
CA HIS A 284 3.70 -0.74 8.43
C HIS A 284 4.67 -1.89 8.63
N GLY A 285 5.28 -1.93 9.82
CA GLY A 285 6.22 -2.97 10.23
C GLY A 285 7.67 -2.69 9.79
N PRO A 286 8.58 -3.66 9.98
CA PRO A 286 9.99 -3.48 9.70
C PRO A 286 10.32 -3.47 8.19
N VAL A 287 11.53 -3.05 7.86
CA VAL A 287 12.11 -3.15 6.51
C VAL A 287 12.13 -4.62 6.04
N VAL A 288 11.89 -4.84 4.74
CA VAL A 288 11.95 -6.18 4.13
C VAL A 288 13.20 -6.27 3.24
N GLU A 289 14.23 -6.99 3.71
CA GLU A 289 15.51 -7.13 3.00
C GLU A 289 15.43 -8.05 1.77
N GLN A 290 14.53 -9.05 1.79
CA GLN A 290 14.33 -10.01 0.69
C GLN A 290 13.05 -9.66 -0.08
N GLY A 291 13.05 -8.48 -0.72
CA GLY A 291 11.84 -7.87 -1.26
C GLY A 291 11.18 -8.63 -2.40
N ARG A 292 11.94 -9.13 -3.39
CA ARG A 292 11.36 -9.91 -4.49
C ARG A 292 10.79 -11.22 -4.00
N LYS A 293 11.50 -11.86 -3.06
CA LYS A 293 10.99 -13.05 -2.38
C LYS A 293 9.70 -12.77 -1.62
N MET A 294 9.59 -11.65 -0.91
CA MET A 294 8.37 -11.29 -0.18
C MET A 294 7.18 -11.07 -1.13
N LEU A 295 7.38 -10.33 -2.23
CA LEU A 295 6.35 -10.15 -3.26
C LEU A 295 5.87 -11.49 -3.82
N LYS A 296 6.81 -12.41 -4.10
CA LYS A 296 6.49 -13.76 -4.55
C LYS A 296 5.71 -14.54 -3.49
N GLN A 297 6.13 -14.50 -2.22
CA GLN A 297 5.41 -15.17 -1.13
C GLN A 297 3.98 -14.68 -0.98
N TYR A 298 3.77 -13.37 -1.06
CA TYR A 298 2.44 -12.77 -1.05
C TYR A 298 1.58 -13.29 -2.22
N LEU A 299 2.12 -13.30 -3.44
CA LEU A 299 1.42 -13.79 -4.62
C LEU A 299 1.10 -15.28 -4.52
N ASP A 300 2.10 -16.11 -4.20
CA ASP A 300 1.96 -17.57 -4.07
C ASP A 300 0.89 -17.91 -3.04
N HIS A 301 0.88 -17.23 -1.89
CA HIS A 301 -0.11 -17.45 -0.85
C HIS A 301 -1.55 -17.19 -1.31
N ARG A 302 -1.79 -16.18 -2.17
CA ARG A 302 -3.12 -15.94 -2.76
C ARG A 302 -3.50 -16.99 -3.80
N LEU A 303 -2.55 -17.39 -4.66
CA LEU A 303 -2.78 -18.42 -5.66
C LEU A 303 -3.06 -19.80 -5.02
N GLU A 304 -2.35 -20.14 -3.94
CA GLU A 304 -2.62 -21.33 -3.14
C GLU A 304 -4.02 -21.32 -2.55
N ARG A 305 -4.45 -20.18 -1.98
CA ARG A 305 -5.80 -20.06 -1.44
C ARG A 305 -6.87 -20.18 -2.52
N GLU A 306 -6.66 -19.56 -3.69
CA GLU A 306 -7.55 -19.70 -4.84
C GLU A 306 -7.68 -21.18 -5.26
N ALA A 307 -6.55 -21.90 -5.34
CA ALA A 307 -6.54 -23.31 -5.68
C ALA A 307 -7.32 -24.17 -4.65
N GLN A 308 -7.16 -23.88 -3.35
CA GLN A 308 -7.92 -24.56 -2.29
C GLN A 308 -9.44 -24.31 -2.40
N VAL A 309 -9.85 -23.09 -2.74
CA VAL A 309 -11.27 -22.75 -2.94
C VAL A 309 -11.86 -23.54 -4.11
N VAL A 310 -11.15 -23.59 -5.23
CA VAL A 310 -11.60 -24.35 -6.41
C VAL A 310 -11.65 -25.84 -6.10
N GLU A 311 -10.63 -26.40 -5.44
CA GLU A 311 -10.62 -27.82 -5.08
C GLU A 311 -11.78 -28.18 -4.14
N LEU A 312 -12.08 -27.30 -3.17
CA LEU A 312 -13.26 -27.46 -2.33
C LEU A 312 -14.56 -27.47 -3.14
N LEU A 313 -14.71 -26.55 -4.10
CA LEU A 313 -15.90 -26.42 -4.94
C LEU A 313 -16.12 -27.60 -5.91
N LYS A 314 -15.12 -28.45 -6.13
CA LYS A 314 -15.29 -29.74 -6.85
C LYS A 314 -15.99 -30.79 -5.98
N THR A 315 -16.02 -30.59 -4.66
CA THR A 315 -16.65 -31.49 -3.70
C THR A 315 -18.07 -31.03 -3.35
N SER A 316 -18.77 -31.78 -2.50
CA SER A 316 -20.11 -31.45 -2.00
C SER A 316 -20.05 -31.13 -0.49
N PRO A 317 -20.77 -30.12 0.01
CA PRO A 317 -20.82 -29.84 1.44
C PRO A 317 -21.51 -30.97 2.23
N ASP A 318 -22.48 -31.64 1.61
CA ASP A 318 -23.18 -32.79 2.17
C ASP A 318 -22.71 -34.08 1.47
N ALA A 319 -22.06 -34.98 2.23
CA ALA A 319 -21.53 -36.25 1.71
C ALA A 319 -22.63 -37.25 1.31
N GLU A 320 -23.86 -37.07 1.81
CA GLU A 320 -25.00 -37.98 1.61
C GLU A 320 -25.99 -37.50 0.54
N GLN A 321 -25.87 -36.25 0.07
CA GLN A 321 -26.73 -35.75 -1.02
C GLN A 321 -26.17 -36.20 -2.37
N ARG A 322 -27.01 -36.88 -3.17
CA ARG A 322 -26.73 -37.12 -4.59
C ARG A 322 -26.46 -35.77 -5.25
N GLN A 323 -25.37 -35.66 -6.02
CA GLN A 323 -25.07 -34.51 -6.86
C GLN A 323 -26.32 -34.14 -7.68
N THR A 324 -27.00 -33.08 -7.27
CA THR A 324 -28.06 -32.49 -8.09
C THR A 324 -27.34 -31.68 -9.16
N SER A 325 -27.23 -32.24 -10.37
CA SER A 325 -26.71 -31.51 -11.52
C SER A 325 -27.63 -30.32 -11.79
N SER A 326 -27.21 -29.13 -11.36
CA SER A 326 -27.86 -27.88 -11.70
C SER A 326 -27.22 -27.33 -12.96
N SER A 327 -28.01 -26.67 -13.81
CA SER A 327 -27.52 -25.99 -15.00
C SER A 327 -28.04 -24.56 -15.07
N VAL A 328 -27.31 -23.72 -15.79
CA VAL A 328 -27.71 -22.34 -16.08
C VAL A 328 -27.50 -22.06 -17.57
N THR A 329 -28.45 -21.33 -18.16
CA THR A 329 -28.33 -20.86 -19.54
C THR A 329 -27.96 -19.39 -19.54
N VAL A 330 -26.83 -19.06 -20.18
CA VAL A 330 -26.35 -17.68 -20.34
C VAL A 330 -26.06 -17.45 -21.82
N ALA A 331 -26.64 -16.40 -22.39
CA ALA A 331 -26.55 -16.09 -23.83
C ALA A 331 -26.87 -17.30 -24.74
N GLY A 332 -27.87 -18.11 -24.36
CA GLY A 332 -28.30 -19.29 -25.13
C GLY A 332 -27.40 -20.53 -25.01
N LYS A 333 -26.29 -20.47 -24.26
CA LYS A 333 -25.43 -21.62 -23.97
C LYS A 333 -25.71 -22.16 -22.57
N GLU A 334 -25.92 -23.46 -22.46
CA GLU A 334 -26.12 -24.15 -21.19
C GLU A 334 -24.79 -24.55 -20.56
N TYR A 335 -24.69 -24.36 -19.25
CA TYR A 335 -23.52 -24.68 -18.45
C TYR A 335 -23.92 -25.50 -17.24
N ARG A 336 -23.16 -26.55 -16.94
CA ARG A 336 -23.35 -27.37 -15.76
C ARG A 336 -22.64 -26.75 -14.56
N LEU A 337 -23.24 -26.94 -13.39
CA LEU A 337 -22.76 -26.41 -12.14
C LEU A 337 -22.50 -27.55 -11.15
N GLY A 338 -21.43 -27.41 -10.38
CA GLY A 338 -21.14 -28.27 -9.23
C GLY A 338 -22.10 -28.03 -8.06
N SER A 339 -21.88 -28.75 -6.96
CA SER A 339 -22.67 -28.56 -5.73
C SER A 339 -22.48 -27.13 -5.19
N PRO A 340 -23.56 -26.46 -4.76
CA PRO A 340 -23.47 -25.14 -4.13
C PRO A 340 -22.77 -25.23 -2.78
N TRP A 341 -21.88 -24.28 -2.50
CA TRP A 341 -21.25 -24.06 -1.21
C TRP A 341 -21.54 -22.65 -0.71
N LYS A 342 -21.94 -22.53 0.56
CA LYS A 342 -21.98 -21.24 1.24
C LYS A 342 -20.59 -20.84 1.72
N ILE A 343 -20.30 -19.55 1.73
CA ILE A 343 -19.04 -19.03 2.30
C ILE A 343 -18.89 -19.45 3.76
N ARG A 344 -19.96 -19.43 4.57
CA ARG A 344 -19.92 -19.93 5.95
C ARG A 344 -19.42 -21.38 6.04
N GLN A 345 -19.90 -22.26 5.15
CA GLN A 345 -19.45 -23.67 5.12
C GLN A 345 -17.99 -23.78 4.68
N MET A 346 -17.58 -22.97 3.70
CA MET A 346 -16.18 -22.93 3.26
C MET A 346 -15.24 -22.46 4.38
N VAL A 347 -15.64 -21.45 5.17
CA VAL A 347 -14.86 -21.00 6.34
C VAL A 347 -14.68 -22.14 7.33
N LEU A 348 -15.77 -22.80 7.73
CA LEU A 348 -15.73 -23.92 8.67
C LEU A 348 -14.85 -25.07 8.18
N LYS A 349 -14.77 -25.29 6.86
CA LYS A 349 -13.94 -26.35 6.27
C LYS A 349 -12.47 -25.95 6.16
N LEU A 350 -12.18 -24.84 5.48
CA LEU A 350 -10.82 -24.40 5.13
C LEU A 350 -10.06 -23.75 6.29
N TYR A 351 -10.78 -23.22 7.28
CA TYR A 351 -10.23 -22.52 8.43
C TYR A 351 -10.60 -23.20 9.75
N SER A 352 -10.95 -24.48 9.73
CA SER A 352 -11.28 -25.29 10.93
C SER A 352 -10.24 -25.23 12.05
N ASN A 353 -8.97 -25.04 11.70
CA ASN A 353 -7.85 -24.95 12.67
C ASN A 353 -7.58 -23.52 13.17
N TYR A 354 -8.38 -22.53 12.76
CA TYR A 354 -8.25 -21.13 13.17
C TYR A 354 -9.29 -20.82 14.26
N PRO A 355 -8.99 -19.88 15.18
CA PRO A 355 -9.96 -19.44 16.18
C PRO A 355 -11.13 -18.69 15.53
N GLU A 356 -12.33 -18.88 16.07
CA GLU A 356 -13.59 -18.39 15.46
C GLU A 356 -13.66 -16.87 15.31
N ASN A 357 -12.95 -16.13 16.16
CA ASN A 357 -12.87 -14.67 16.06
C ASN A 357 -12.21 -14.19 14.75
N LEU A 358 -11.49 -15.05 14.03
CA LEU A 358 -10.91 -14.76 12.71
C LEU A 358 -11.83 -15.14 11.54
N PHE A 359 -12.96 -15.81 11.80
CA PHE A 359 -13.88 -16.26 10.75
C PHE A 359 -14.46 -15.11 9.93
N PRO A 360 -14.80 -13.93 10.49
CA PRO A 360 -15.25 -12.80 9.68
C PRO A 360 -14.18 -12.36 8.66
N ALA A 361 -12.92 -12.28 9.05
CA ALA A 361 -11.82 -11.94 8.14
C ALA A 361 -11.60 -13.03 7.07
N ALA A 362 -11.67 -14.30 7.47
CA ALA A 362 -11.58 -15.43 6.53
C ALA A 362 -12.74 -15.42 5.51
N ALA A 363 -13.96 -15.11 5.95
CA ALA A 363 -15.13 -15.00 5.08
C ALA A 363 -14.96 -13.87 4.05
N ARG A 364 -14.45 -12.71 4.47
CA ARG A 364 -14.12 -11.59 3.57
C ARG A 364 -13.10 -12.00 2.53
N GLY A 365 -12.01 -12.65 2.95
CA GLY A 365 -10.99 -13.16 2.03
C GLY A 365 -11.54 -14.18 1.01
N LEU A 366 -12.36 -15.13 1.47
CA LEU A 366 -13.02 -16.10 0.58
C LEU A 366 -13.97 -15.43 -0.41
N TYR A 367 -14.74 -14.44 0.03
CA TYR A 367 -15.62 -13.66 -0.82
C TYR A 367 -14.84 -12.98 -1.96
N LEU A 368 -13.68 -12.39 -1.65
CA LEU A 368 -12.81 -11.78 -2.66
C LEU A 368 -12.24 -12.80 -3.65
N HIS A 369 -11.80 -13.98 -3.18
CA HIS A 369 -11.39 -15.07 -4.07
C HIS A 369 -12.52 -15.54 -5.00
N LEU A 370 -13.73 -15.71 -4.46
CA LEU A 370 -14.89 -16.13 -5.24
C LEU A 370 -15.26 -15.08 -6.29
N ARG A 371 -15.18 -13.80 -5.94
CA ARG A 371 -15.36 -12.70 -6.89
C ARG A 371 -14.35 -12.75 -8.02
N THR A 372 -13.06 -12.84 -7.71
CA THR A 372 -11.99 -12.99 -8.71
C THR A 372 -12.25 -14.19 -9.62
N LEU A 373 -12.63 -15.34 -9.06
CA LEU A 373 -12.96 -16.54 -9.84
C LEU A 373 -14.25 -16.41 -10.67
N SER A 374 -15.15 -15.49 -10.30
CA SER A 374 -16.43 -15.27 -10.99
C SER A 374 -16.37 -14.17 -12.04
N SER A 375 -15.22 -13.50 -12.18
CA SER A 375 -15.00 -12.51 -13.21
C SER A 375 -13.95 -13.04 -14.19
N PRO A 376 -14.09 -12.77 -15.50
CA PRO A 376 -13.04 -13.08 -16.44
C PRO A 376 -11.81 -12.22 -16.14
N ASP A 377 -10.63 -12.81 -16.27
CA ASP A 377 -9.35 -12.09 -16.17
C ASP A 377 -8.78 -11.98 -17.58
N ALA A 378 -8.92 -10.79 -18.17
CA ALA A 378 -8.44 -10.50 -19.51
C ALA A 378 -6.90 -10.49 -19.60
N GLU A 379 -6.21 -10.04 -18.54
CA GLU A 379 -4.74 -10.00 -18.49
C GLU A 379 -4.15 -11.41 -18.54
N GLN A 380 -4.81 -12.37 -17.88
CA GLN A 380 -4.38 -13.77 -17.84
C GLN A 380 -5.14 -14.69 -18.80
N ALA A 381 -6.03 -14.15 -19.64
CA ALA A 381 -6.93 -14.90 -20.52
C ALA A 381 -7.71 -16.03 -19.81
N LYS A 382 -8.15 -15.80 -18.57
CA LYS A 382 -8.94 -16.77 -17.78
C LYS A 382 -10.43 -16.44 -17.86
N ALA A 383 -11.24 -17.43 -18.20
CA ALA A 383 -12.70 -17.33 -18.11
C ALA A 383 -13.18 -17.48 -16.66
N SER A 384 -14.41 -17.02 -16.38
CA SER A 384 -15.09 -17.24 -15.11
C SER A 384 -15.18 -18.74 -14.78
N ARG A 385 -14.82 -19.11 -13.56
CA ARG A 385 -14.72 -20.49 -13.06
C ARG A 385 -15.79 -20.83 -12.02
N VAL A 386 -16.34 -19.83 -11.35
CA VAL A 386 -17.37 -20.02 -10.33
C VAL A 386 -18.55 -19.09 -10.61
N ARG A 387 -19.73 -19.50 -10.16
CA ARG A 387 -20.96 -18.72 -10.27
C ARG A 387 -21.64 -18.56 -8.91
N CYS A 388 -22.09 -17.34 -8.60
CA CYS A 388 -23.01 -17.09 -7.49
C CYS A 388 -24.45 -17.44 -7.90
N LEU A 389 -25.16 -18.25 -7.12
CA LEU A 389 -26.46 -18.83 -7.47
C LEU A 389 -27.66 -18.11 -6.84
N GLN A 390 -27.46 -17.37 -5.74
CA GLN A 390 -28.54 -16.69 -5.04
C GLN A 390 -28.88 -15.31 -5.62
N LYS A 391 -30.17 -14.93 -5.50
CA LYS A 391 -30.72 -13.63 -5.91
C LYS A 391 -31.31 -12.87 -4.71
N THR A 392 -30.56 -12.78 -3.60
CA THR A 392 -30.92 -11.85 -2.51
C THR A 392 -31.05 -10.42 -3.06
N SER A 393 -31.76 -9.52 -2.38
CA SER A 393 -31.81 -8.10 -2.75
C SER A 393 -30.40 -7.53 -2.92
N PHE A 394 -29.48 -7.94 -2.04
CA PHE A 394 -28.05 -7.66 -2.13
C PHE A 394 -27.41 -8.21 -3.42
N ALA A 395 -27.55 -9.51 -3.70
CA ALA A 395 -26.95 -10.16 -4.87
C ALA A 395 -27.54 -9.66 -6.20
N ARG A 396 -28.76 -9.09 -6.20
CA ARG A 396 -29.39 -8.49 -7.37
C ARG A 396 -28.79 -7.14 -7.77
N ARG A 397 -28.00 -6.47 -6.93
CA ARG A 397 -27.32 -5.19 -7.26
C ARG A 397 -26.10 -5.37 -8.19
N ALA A 398 -26.09 -6.41 -9.03
CA ALA A 398 -25.02 -6.64 -9.99
C ALA A 398 -25.09 -5.61 -11.13
N SER A 399 -23.95 -5.31 -11.77
CA SER A 399 -23.93 -4.39 -12.92
C SER A 399 -24.68 -4.97 -14.12
N ALA A 400 -25.08 -4.11 -15.07
CA ALA A 400 -25.71 -4.56 -16.32
C ALA A 400 -24.82 -5.54 -17.12
N GLU A 401 -23.50 -5.46 -16.98
CA GLU A 401 -22.53 -6.36 -17.61
C GLU A 401 -22.53 -7.75 -16.95
N ALA A 402 -22.69 -7.82 -15.63
CA ALA A 402 -22.78 -9.08 -14.89
C ALA A 402 -24.02 -9.92 -15.26
N ALA A 403 -25.06 -9.29 -15.82
CA ALA A 403 -26.25 -9.99 -16.31
C ALA A 403 -25.97 -10.87 -17.54
N GLN A 404 -24.87 -10.62 -18.26
CA GLN A 404 -24.43 -11.39 -19.44
C GLN A 404 -23.26 -12.33 -19.15
N ASP A 405 -22.61 -12.18 -17.99
CA ASP A 405 -21.52 -13.05 -17.54
C ASP A 405 -22.06 -14.32 -16.84
N ILE A 406 -21.42 -15.45 -17.14
CA ILE A 406 -21.71 -16.71 -16.45
C ILE A 406 -21.30 -16.71 -14.98
N GLY A 407 -20.36 -15.88 -14.55
CA GLY A 407 -19.94 -15.86 -13.15
C GLY A 407 -20.93 -15.17 -12.20
N ASN A 408 -21.79 -14.28 -12.71
CA ASN A 408 -22.81 -13.56 -11.92
C ASN A 408 -22.21 -12.95 -10.62
N CYS A 409 -21.14 -12.16 -10.78
CA CYS A 409 -20.38 -11.59 -9.68
C CYS A 409 -21.24 -10.60 -8.85
N PRO A 410 -21.47 -10.85 -7.54
CA PRO A 410 -22.21 -9.95 -6.66
C PRO A 410 -21.42 -8.68 -6.35
N ALA A 411 -22.10 -7.57 -6.04
CA ALA A 411 -21.49 -6.28 -5.66
C ALA A 411 -20.80 -6.33 -4.29
N MET A 412 -19.85 -5.41 -4.01
CA MET A 412 -19.09 -5.44 -2.75
C MET A 412 -20.01 -5.10 -1.57
N PRO A 413 -19.96 -5.85 -0.45
CA PRO A 413 -20.67 -5.48 0.77
C PRO A 413 -20.17 -4.15 1.33
N ARG A 414 -21.10 -3.26 1.69
CA ARG A 414 -20.84 -1.91 2.22
C ARG A 414 -21.20 -1.74 3.71
N SER A 415 -21.73 -2.77 4.34
CA SER A 415 -22.08 -2.78 5.77
C SER A 415 -21.92 -4.16 6.39
N ASP A 416 -21.87 -4.23 7.72
CA ASP A 416 -21.78 -5.51 8.42
C ASP A 416 -22.98 -6.41 8.13
N THR A 417 -24.18 -5.84 8.01
CA THR A 417 -25.39 -6.59 7.60
C THR A 417 -25.20 -7.21 6.21
N GLU A 418 -24.68 -6.45 5.25
CA GLU A 418 -24.40 -6.97 3.90
C GLU A 418 -23.30 -8.05 3.92
N TRP A 419 -22.32 -7.95 4.83
CA TRP A 419 -21.32 -9.00 5.02
C TRP A 419 -21.93 -10.29 5.57
N VAL A 420 -22.87 -10.21 6.52
CA VAL A 420 -23.60 -11.38 7.02
C VAL A 420 -24.42 -12.02 5.90
N GLU A 421 -25.09 -11.24 5.06
CA GLU A 421 -25.82 -11.76 3.89
C GLU A 421 -24.87 -12.40 2.88
N ALA A 422 -23.71 -11.79 2.61
CA ALA A 422 -22.71 -12.32 1.69
C ALA A 422 -22.20 -13.71 2.11
N MET A 423 -22.13 -13.98 3.42
CA MET A 423 -21.71 -15.29 3.94
C MET A 423 -22.69 -16.44 3.62
N GLU A 424 -23.95 -16.11 3.35
CA GLU A 424 -25.03 -17.05 3.05
C GLU A 424 -25.23 -17.29 1.54
N LEU A 425 -24.48 -16.59 0.69
CA LEU A 425 -24.51 -16.78 -0.75
C LEU A 425 -23.99 -18.16 -1.15
N ASP A 426 -24.72 -18.84 -2.03
CA ASP A 426 -24.31 -20.10 -2.63
C ASP A 426 -23.44 -19.86 -3.86
N TRP A 427 -22.28 -20.53 -3.88
CA TRP A 427 -21.33 -20.50 -4.98
C TRP A 427 -21.11 -21.91 -5.52
N ALA A 428 -21.07 -22.04 -6.84
CA ALA A 428 -20.82 -23.32 -7.49
C ALA A 428 -19.70 -23.19 -8.52
N LEU A 429 -18.94 -24.28 -8.70
CA LEU A 429 -17.99 -24.39 -9.81
C LEU A 429 -18.74 -24.49 -11.13
N ILE A 430 -18.26 -23.81 -12.16
CA ILE A 430 -18.72 -23.98 -13.54
C ILE A 430 -17.98 -25.20 -14.11
N ASP A 431 -18.74 -26.26 -14.40
CA ASP A 431 -18.20 -27.47 -15.02
C ASP A 431 -18.00 -27.21 -16.52
N GLN A 432 -16.76 -26.86 -16.89
CA GLN A 432 -16.36 -26.75 -18.28
C GLN A 432 -16.19 -28.16 -18.85
N GLN A 433 -17.30 -28.85 -19.16
CA GLN A 433 -17.20 -29.97 -20.09
C GLN A 433 -16.65 -29.42 -21.41
N SER A 434 -15.49 -29.95 -21.79
CA SER A 434 -14.86 -29.75 -23.09
C SER A 434 -15.93 -29.72 -24.17
N SER A 435 -15.97 -28.64 -24.95
CA SER A 435 -16.52 -28.70 -26.30
C SER A 435 -15.97 -29.97 -26.95
N GLY A 436 -16.85 -30.94 -27.21
CA GLY A 436 -16.45 -32.22 -27.79
C GLY A 436 -15.65 -32.04 -29.07
N PRO A 437 -14.84 -33.04 -29.48
CA PRO A 437 -14.11 -32.97 -30.73
C PRO A 437 -15.13 -32.80 -31.86
N ASN A 438 -15.02 -31.69 -32.60
CA ASN A 438 -15.77 -31.49 -33.82
C ASN A 438 -15.14 -32.41 -34.88
N HIS A 439 -15.49 -33.70 -34.83
CA HIS A 439 -15.35 -34.58 -35.97
C HIS A 439 -16.32 -34.10 -37.04
N GLN A 440 -15.86 -33.19 -37.90
CA GLN A 440 -16.44 -33.05 -39.23
C GLN A 440 -15.52 -33.75 -40.22
N HIS A 441 -15.94 -34.97 -40.57
CA HIS A 441 -15.73 -35.52 -41.89
C HIS A 441 -16.25 -34.53 -42.93
N LEU A 442 -15.36 -34.01 -43.79
CA LEU A 442 -15.37 -34.19 -45.25
C LEU A 442 -14.20 -33.44 -45.87
#